data_AF-A0A7J5RCF6-F1
#
_entry.id   AF-A0A7J5RCF6-F1
#
_cell.length_a   1.000
_cell.length_b   1.000
_cell.length_c   1.000
_cell.angle_alpha   90.00
_cell.angle_beta   90.00
_cell.angle_gamma   90.00
#
_symmetry.space_group_name_H-M   'P 1'
#
loop_
_entity.id
_entity.type
_entity.pdbx_description
1 polymer ?
#
loop_
_entity_poly.entity_id
_entity_poly.type
_entity_poly.pdbx_seq_one_letter_code
_entity_poly.pdbx_strand_id
1 'polypeptide(L)'
;TPLTVMHHMDNNHRTLKRNDDKFYMLTINPSGEEQQHLIEKVTGEKTGEFPELSPEQQKEVLAEMKRLTRECMDEYARNFYREKIRSGDDLVWYGRVETERHYKGDDPEVKAGKAKAGERKPGLQLHVHIIVSRMDRSQTVSLSPLSKSRGNRQVLDGRDVVVGFDRSQWSARCASRFNRLYGYFPYCRSKDEGLKEYSGEWKVRNELRNETVSRIKREILHGEFREERRLYMNVCRLYRFVVNPRKAIIQELKRLGTDLLTGRER
;
A
#
# COMPACT_ATOMS: atom_id res chain seq x y z
N THR A 1 3.00 2.51 25.96
CA THR A 1 1.92 3.49 26.23
C THR A 1 2.07 4.66 25.27
N PRO A 2 1.10 5.60 25.16
CA PRO A 2 1.28 6.81 24.36
C PRO A 2 2.55 7.60 24.72
N LEU A 3 2.91 7.65 26.01
CA LEU A 3 4.16 8.26 26.48
C LEU A 3 5.40 7.58 25.89
N THR A 4 5.44 6.25 25.88
CA THR A 4 6.53 5.48 25.24
C THR A 4 6.63 5.77 23.75
N VAL A 5 5.49 5.84 23.08
CA VAL A 5 5.42 6.11 21.63
C VAL A 5 5.99 7.48 21.32
N MET A 6 5.54 8.51 22.05
CA MET A 6 6.04 9.88 21.95
C MET A 6 7.55 9.94 22.19
N HIS A 7 8.03 9.36 23.29
CA HIS A 7 9.46 9.30 23.61
C HIS A 7 10.29 8.64 22.50
N HIS A 8 9.85 7.52 21.93
CA HIS A 8 10.59 6.85 20.85
C HIS A 8 10.57 7.63 19.53
N MET A 9 9.47 8.31 19.21
CA MET A 9 9.39 9.16 18.02
C MET A 9 10.28 10.40 18.17
N ASP A 10 10.20 11.07 19.32
CA ASP A 10 10.89 12.32 19.60
C ASP A 10 12.40 12.16 19.82
N ASN A 11 12.89 10.94 20.08
CA ASN A 11 14.33 10.68 20.22
C ASN A 11 14.95 9.98 19.01
N ASN A 12 14.18 9.73 17.94
CA ASN A 12 14.67 9.13 16.70
C ASN A 12 14.89 10.16 15.60
N HIS A 13 15.87 11.06 15.80
CA HIS A 13 16.13 12.17 14.89
C HIS A 13 17.61 12.54 14.74
N ARG A 14 18.55 11.62 15.00
CA ARG A 14 20.00 11.89 15.09
C ARG A 14 20.56 12.82 14.01
N THR A 15 20.17 12.66 12.76
CA THR A 15 20.66 13.46 11.62
C THR A 15 19.62 14.39 11.01
N LEU A 16 18.43 14.52 11.62
CA LEU A 16 17.37 15.37 11.10
C LEU A 16 17.60 16.83 11.49
N LYS A 17 17.41 17.74 10.54
CA LYS A 17 17.47 19.18 10.80
C LYS A 17 16.22 19.66 11.53
N ARG A 18 16.26 20.88 12.06
CA ARG A 18 15.12 21.51 12.76
C ARG A 18 13.82 21.42 11.96
N ASN A 19 13.87 21.79 10.67
CA ASN A 19 12.69 21.88 9.80
C ASN A 19 12.35 20.57 9.06
N ASP A 20 13.09 19.49 9.28
CA ASP A 20 12.73 18.19 8.70
C ASP A 20 11.51 17.59 9.41
N ASP A 21 10.60 16.97 8.66
CA ASP A 21 9.58 16.10 9.24
C ASP A 21 10.23 15.06 10.15
N LYS A 22 9.67 14.83 11.33
CA LYS A 22 10.22 13.84 12.29
C LYS A 22 9.59 12.46 12.14
N PHE A 23 8.32 12.43 11.75
CA PHE A 23 7.56 11.22 11.53
C PHE A 23 6.52 11.44 10.44
N TYR A 24 5.96 10.36 9.94
CA TYR A 24 4.89 10.34 8.95
C TYR A 24 3.72 9.53 9.47
N MET A 25 2.50 9.94 9.09
CA MET A 25 1.28 9.19 9.35
C MET A 25 0.87 8.40 8.10
N LEU A 26 0.62 7.12 8.27
CA LEU A 26 0.11 6.23 7.23
C LEU A 26 -1.24 5.66 7.68
N THR A 27 -2.03 5.21 6.71
CA THR A 27 -3.24 4.45 6.99
C THR A 27 -3.30 3.22 6.11
N ILE A 28 -3.72 2.09 6.70
CA ILE A 28 -4.09 0.89 5.98
C ILE A 28 -5.61 0.78 6.10
N ASN A 29 -6.29 0.87 4.97
CA ASN A 29 -7.74 0.88 4.89
C ASN A 29 -8.19 -0.20 3.90
N PRO A 30 -8.31 -1.47 4.34
CA PRO A 30 -8.91 -2.49 3.49
C PRO A 30 -10.34 -2.06 3.10
N SER A 31 -10.76 -2.40 1.89
CA SER A 31 -12.11 -2.12 1.41
C SER A 31 -13.15 -2.85 2.26
N GLY A 32 -14.42 -2.44 2.20
CA GLY A 32 -15.49 -3.15 2.91
C GLY A 32 -15.57 -4.64 2.53
N GLU A 33 -15.33 -4.96 1.26
CA GLU A 33 -15.28 -6.34 0.77
C GLU A 33 -14.07 -7.12 1.30
N GLU A 34 -12.90 -6.48 1.37
CA GLU A 34 -11.69 -7.07 1.98
C GLU A 34 -11.91 -7.32 3.47
N GLN A 35 -12.51 -6.37 4.19
CA GLN A 35 -12.84 -6.53 5.61
C GLN A 35 -13.81 -7.69 5.82
N GLN A 36 -14.88 -7.75 5.04
CA GLN A 36 -15.86 -8.84 5.12
C GLN A 36 -15.21 -10.19 4.83
N HIS A 37 -14.39 -10.29 3.79
CA HIS A 37 -13.68 -11.53 3.45
C HIS A 37 -12.69 -11.95 4.53
N LEU A 38 -11.96 -11.01 5.13
CA LEU A 38 -11.06 -11.30 6.24
C LEU A 38 -11.83 -11.84 7.44
N ILE A 39 -12.95 -11.20 7.81
CA ILE A 39 -13.78 -11.66 8.93
C ILE A 39 -14.33 -13.06 8.64
N GLU A 40 -14.97 -13.27 7.49
CA GLU A 40 -15.51 -14.58 7.09
C GLU A 40 -14.42 -15.66 7.08
N LYS A 41 -13.21 -15.32 6.66
CA LYS A 41 -12.09 -16.27 6.61
C LYS A 41 -11.57 -16.65 7.99
N VAL A 42 -11.62 -15.73 8.95
CA VAL A 42 -11.12 -15.92 10.32
C VAL A 42 -12.17 -16.57 11.21
N THR A 43 -13.40 -16.06 11.16
CA THR A 43 -14.47 -16.42 12.10
C THR A 43 -15.44 -17.46 11.55
N GLY A 44 -15.48 -17.65 10.22
CA GLY A 44 -16.49 -18.46 9.55
C GLY A 44 -17.86 -17.77 9.39
N GLU A 45 -18.01 -16.54 9.89
CA GLU A 45 -19.29 -15.83 9.93
C GLU A 45 -19.27 -14.55 9.08
N LYS A 46 -20.45 -14.19 8.57
CA LYS A 46 -20.66 -12.91 7.88
C LYS A 46 -21.35 -11.95 8.84
N THR A 47 -20.80 -10.74 8.92
CA THR A 47 -21.33 -9.65 9.75
C THR A 47 -21.32 -8.35 8.97
N GLY A 48 -22.28 -7.48 9.28
CA GLY A 48 -22.32 -6.11 8.76
C GLY A 48 -21.49 -5.13 9.59
N GLU A 49 -21.33 -5.39 10.89
CA GLU A 49 -20.67 -4.50 11.84
C GLU A 49 -19.74 -5.23 12.80
N PHE A 50 -18.55 -4.70 13.03
CA PHE A 50 -17.55 -5.34 13.88
C PHE A 50 -18.01 -5.72 15.31
N PRO A 51 -18.83 -4.91 16.01
CA PRO A 51 -19.33 -5.24 17.34
C PRO A 51 -20.29 -6.44 17.41
N GLU A 52 -20.81 -6.92 16.27
CA GLU A 52 -21.70 -8.10 16.22
C GLU A 52 -20.93 -9.40 16.49
N LEU A 53 -19.61 -9.40 16.28
CA LEU A 53 -18.74 -10.55 16.55
C LEU A 53 -18.59 -10.79 18.05
N SER A 54 -18.45 -12.05 18.45
CA SER A 54 -18.07 -12.41 19.84
C SER A 54 -16.72 -11.82 20.24
N PRO A 55 -16.45 -11.58 21.54
CA PRO A 55 -15.17 -11.04 22.00
C PRO A 55 -13.95 -11.85 21.51
N GLU A 56 -14.08 -13.17 21.44
CA GLU A 56 -13.06 -14.09 20.94
C GLU A 56 -12.80 -13.87 19.44
N GLN A 57 -13.86 -13.83 18.63
CA GLN A 57 -13.75 -13.53 17.19
C GLN A 57 -13.18 -12.14 16.93
N GLN A 58 -13.61 -11.13 17.69
CA GLN A 58 -13.06 -9.77 17.60
C GLN A 58 -11.54 -9.79 17.84
N LYS A 59 -11.07 -10.51 18.85
CA LYS A 59 -9.65 -10.64 19.17
C LYS A 59 -8.87 -11.28 18.02
N GLU A 60 -9.41 -12.32 17.38
CA GLU A 60 -8.78 -12.99 16.24
C GLU A 60 -8.71 -12.08 15.01
N VAL A 61 -9.81 -11.40 14.66
CA VAL A 61 -9.83 -10.44 13.56
C VAL A 61 -8.84 -9.29 13.80
N LEU A 62 -8.75 -8.77 15.02
CA LEU A 62 -7.77 -7.75 15.37
C LEU A 62 -6.33 -8.27 15.29
N ALA A 63 -6.09 -9.56 15.57
CA ALA A 63 -4.78 -10.17 15.40
C ALA A 63 -4.37 -10.25 13.92
N GLU A 64 -5.29 -10.63 13.04
CA GLU A 64 -5.04 -10.67 11.59
C GLU A 64 -4.85 -9.25 10.99
N MET A 65 -5.59 -8.24 11.47
CA MET A 65 -5.35 -6.84 11.10
C MET A 65 -3.93 -6.38 11.50
N LYS A 66 -3.45 -6.77 12.69
CA LYS A 66 -2.06 -6.52 13.10
C LYS A 66 -1.06 -7.26 12.20
N ARG A 67 -1.34 -8.51 11.85
CA ARG A 67 -0.48 -9.31 10.96
C ARG A 67 -0.36 -8.69 9.57
N LEU A 68 -1.48 -8.33 8.95
CA LEU A 68 -1.52 -7.59 7.69
C LEU A 68 -0.73 -6.29 7.76
N THR A 69 -0.86 -5.56 8.87
CA THR A 69 -0.13 -4.31 9.08
C THR A 69 1.38 -4.52 9.08
N ARG A 70 1.88 -5.56 9.75
CA ARG A 70 3.32 -5.88 9.74
C ARG A 70 3.81 -6.20 8.34
N GLU A 71 3.06 -7.00 7.57
CA GLU A 71 3.38 -7.32 6.17
C GLU A 71 3.41 -6.06 5.29
N CYS A 72 2.49 -5.12 5.52
CA CYS A 72 2.49 -3.82 4.85
C CYS A 72 3.69 -2.95 5.24
N MET A 73 4.13 -2.98 6.50
CA MET A 73 5.29 -2.22 6.97
C MET A 73 6.62 -2.83 6.51
N ASP A 74 6.67 -4.14 6.32
CA ASP A 74 7.73 -4.83 5.60
C ASP A 74 7.86 -4.32 4.16
N GLU A 75 6.73 -4.21 3.45
CA GLU A 75 6.72 -3.66 2.10
C GLU A 75 7.01 -2.16 2.08
N TYR A 76 6.62 -1.41 3.13
CA TYR A 76 6.97 -0.01 3.31
C TYR A 76 8.49 0.17 3.38
N ALA A 77 9.16 -0.63 4.22
CA ALA A 77 10.62 -0.64 4.35
C ALA A 77 11.33 -0.93 3.01
N ARG A 78 10.94 -2.02 2.34
CA ARG A 78 11.52 -2.43 1.05
C ARG A 78 11.30 -1.42 -0.06
N ASN A 79 10.25 -0.60 0.03
CA ASN A 79 9.93 0.40 -0.98
C ASN A 79 10.89 1.60 -1.00
N PHE A 80 11.81 1.70 -0.03
CA PHE A 80 12.87 2.70 -0.02
C PHE A 80 14.12 2.32 -0.80
N TYR A 81 14.25 1.05 -1.20
CA TYR A 81 15.40 0.54 -1.96
C TYR A 81 16.75 0.76 -1.24
N ARG A 82 16.74 0.77 0.10
CA ARG A 82 17.94 0.90 0.93
C ARG A 82 18.40 -0.48 1.37
N GLU A 83 19.65 -0.82 1.08
CA GLU A 83 20.21 -2.15 1.37
C GLU A 83 20.10 -2.56 2.86
N LYS A 84 20.22 -1.58 3.76
CA LYS A 84 20.12 -1.76 5.22
C LYS A 84 18.68 -1.81 5.74
N ILE A 85 17.67 -1.55 4.90
CA ILE A 85 16.26 -1.45 5.30
C ILE A 85 15.46 -2.49 4.52
N ARG A 86 15.17 -3.61 5.17
CA ARG A 86 14.64 -4.83 4.53
C ARG A 86 13.27 -5.23 5.04
N SER A 87 12.88 -4.75 6.22
CA SER A 87 11.64 -5.12 6.91
C SER A 87 11.12 -4.00 7.81
N GLY A 88 9.91 -4.14 8.31
CA GLY A 88 9.33 -3.25 9.30
C GLY A 88 10.10 -3.23 10.63
N ASP A 89 10.94 -4.23 10.89
CA ASP A 89 11.79 -4.28 12.08
C ASP A 89 12.96 -3.30 12.02
N ASP A 90 13.35 -2.88 10.82
CA ASP A 90 14.37 -1.84 10.63
C ASP A 90 13.82 -0.43 10.87
N LEU A 91 12.52 -0.31 11.11
CA LEU A 91 11.81 0.96 11.32
C LEU A 91 11.46 1.14 12.79
N VAL A 92 11.22 2.40 13.18
CA VAL A 92 10.52 2.74 14.42
C VAL A 92 9.12 3.21 14.04
N TRP A 93 8.11 2.40 14.36
CA TRP A 93 6.72 2.69 14.02
C TRP A 93 5.76 2.09 15.04
N TYR A 94 4.56 2.66 15.11
CA TYR A 94 3.47 2.19 15.95
C TYR A 94 2.17 2.21 15.15
N GLY A 95 1.34 1.20 15.35
CA GLY A 95 0.05 1.08 14.71
C GLY A 95 -1.07 0.94 15.75
N ARG A 96 -2.21 1.57 15.48
CA ARG A 96 -3.46 1.37 16.20
C ARG A 96 -4.52 0.88 15.22
N VAL A 97 -5.10 -0.28 15.52
CA VAL A 97 -6.27 -0.80 14.80
C VAL A 97 -7.49 -0.10 15.37
N GLU A 98 -8.25 0.56 14.52
CA GLU A 98 -9.54 1.18 14.84
C GLU A 98 -10.65 0.35 14.20
N THR A 99 -11.78 0.25 14.90
CA THR A 99 -12.94 -0.57 14.51
C THR A 99 -14.13 0.27 14.08
N GLU A 100 -14.06 1.58 14.25
CA GLU A 100 -15.14 2.52 13.99
C GLU A 100 -14.63 3.82 13.37
N ARG A 101 -15.51 4.50 12.64
CA ARG A 101 -15.31 5.87 12.17
C ARG A 101 -16.51 6.70 12.56
N HIS A 102 -16.28 7.99 12.77
CA HIS A 102 -17.34 8.94 13.06
C HIS A 102 -17.44 9.97 11.94
N TYR A 103 -18.65 10.45 11.69
CA TYR A 103 -18.89 11.56 10.78
C TYR A 103 -18.27 12.84 11.33
N LYS A 104 -17.57 13.56 10.45
CA LYS A 104 -17.05 14.89 10.75
C LYS A 104 -18.05 15.96 10.33
N GLY A 105 -17.98 17.14 10.95
CA GLY A 105 -18.89 18.25 10.62
C GLY A 105 -18.80 18.71 9.16
N ASP A 106 -17.66 18.47 8.50
CA ASP A 106 -17.44 18.82 7.11
C ASP A 106 -17.78 17.70 6.11
N ASP A 107 -18.16 16.51 6.59
CA ASP A 107 -18.56 15.38 5.75
C ASP A 107 -19.80 15.74 4.90
N PRO A 108 -19.83 15.37 3.60
CA PRO A 108 -20.95 15.66 2.70
C PRO A 108 -22.31 15.21 3.24
N GLU A 109 -22.34 14.06 3.91
CA GLU A 109 -23.55 13.47 4.52
C GLU A 109 -24.08 14.32 5.68
N VAL A 110 -23.18 14.92 6.47
CA VAL A 110 -23.56 15.83 7.55
C VAL A 110 -24.08 17.15 6.99
N LYS A 111 -23.39 17.71 5.98
CA LYS A 111 -23.84 18.93 5.29
C LYS A 111 -25.20 18.75 4.60
N ALA A 112 -25.48 17.55 4.11
CA ALA A 112 -26.75 17.20 3.49
C ALA A 112 -27.86 16.86 4.51
N GLY A 113 -27.58 16.92 5.82
CA GLY A 113 -28.53 16.58 6.88
C GLY A 113 -28.88 15.09 6.97
N LYS A 114 -28.09 14.21 6.33
CA LYS A 114 -28.31 12.75 6.31
C LYS A 114 -27.66 12.04 7.49
N ALA A 115 -26.71 12.68 8.15
CA ALA A 115 -26.01 12.18 9.34
C ALA A 115 -25.67 13.35 10.27
N LYS A 116 -25.33 13.07 11.52
CA LYS A 116 -24.88 14.07 12.49
C LYS A 116 -23.37 14.02 12.70
N ALA A 117 -22.74 15.16 12.95
CA ALA A 117 -21.34 15.19 13.37
C ALA A 117 -21.17 14.38 14.67
N GLY A 118 -20.15 13.52 14.72
CA GLY A 118 -19.91 12.61 15.84
C GLY A 118 -20.74 11.32 15.80
N GLU A 119 -21.65 11.15 14.84
CA GLU A 119 -22.37 9.89 14.65
C GLU A 119 -21.45 8.81 14.08
N ARG A 120 -21.61 7.56 14.50
CA ARG A 120 -20.82 6.43 13.99
C ARG A 120 -21.22 6.13 12.54
N LYS A 121 -20.22 5.97 11.67
CA LYS A 121 -20.43 5.53 10.29
C LYS A 121 -20.86 4.06 10.30
N PRO A 122 -21.88 3.67 9.53
CA PRO A 122 -22.37 2.31 9.49
C PRO A 122 -21.37 1.36 8.80
N GLY A 123 -21.59 0.06 8.98
CA GLY A 123 -20.83 -0.99 8.32
C GLY A 123 -19.46 -1.27 8.94
N LEU A 124 -18.68 -2.12 8.26
CA LEU A 124 -17.33 -2.46 8.68
C LEU A 124 -16.38 -1.26 8.47
N GLN A 125 -15.80 -0.79 9.57
CA GLN A 125 -14.91 0.37 9.62
C GLN A 125 -13.52 0.01 10.13
N LEU A 126 -13.05 -1.24 9.92
CA LEU A 126 -11.72 -1.68 10.32
C LEU A 126 -10.64 -0.96 9.51
N HIS A 127 -9.76 -0.25 10.20
CA HIS A 127 -8.61 0.40 9.59
C HIS A 127 -7.47 0.55 10.59
N VAL A 128 -6.28 0.87 10.09
CA VAL A 128 -5.09 1.01 10.94
C VAL A 128 -4.46 2.36 10.72
N HIS A 129 -4.32 3.14 11.80
CA HIS A 129 -3.49 4.33 11.84
C HIS A 129 -2.08 3.95 12.23
N ILE A 130 -1.09 4.42 11.47
CA ILE A 130 0.31 4.14 11.72
C ILE A 130 1.06 5.45 11.81
N ILE A 131 1.93 5.55 12.80
CA ILE A 131 2.99 6.56 12.83
C ILE A 131 4.32 5.87 12.61
N VAL A 132 5.18 6.45 11.78
CA VAL A 132 6.51 5.92 11.48
C VAL A 132 7.53 7.05 11.53
N SER A 133 8.63 6.84 12.25
CA SER A 133 9.73 7.81 12.29
C SER A 133 10.34 7.97 10.89
N ARG A 134 10.79 9.19 10.59
CA ARG A 134 11.56 9.44 9.36
C ARG A 134 12.92 8.76 9.42
N MET A 135 13.48 8.49 10.59
CA MET A 135 14.75 7.77 10.70
C MET A 135 14.49 6.28 10.92
N ASP A 136 15.36 5.45 10.34
CA ASP A 136 15.39 4.02 10.66
C ASP A 136 15.74 3.78 12.14
N ARG A 137 15.62 2.53 12.59
CA ARG A 137 15.90 2.16 13.99
C ARG A 137 17.34 2.42 14.42
N SER A 138 18.31 2.32 13.51
CA SER A 138 19.72 2.63 13.81
C SER A 138 20.05 4.13 13.75
N GLN A 139 19.08 4.96 13.36
CA GLN A 139 19.24 6.39 13.10
C GLN A 139 20.36 6.71 12.10
N THR A 140 20.61 5.84 11.11
CA THR A 140 21.63 6.02 10.06
C THR A 140 21.04 6.39 8.71
N VAL A 141 19.78 6.08 8.45
CA VAL A 141 19.10 6.27 7.16
C VAL A 141 17.84 7.10 7.35
N SER A 142 17.73 8.19 6.60
CA SER A 142 16.50 8.98 6.51
C SER A 142 15.57 8.42 5.41
N LEU A 143 14.31 8.18 5.79
CA LEU A 143 13.26 7.50 5.05
C LEU A 143 12.05 8.42 4.92
N SER A 144 12.01 9.19 3.83
CA SER A 144 10.87 10.07 3.54
C SER A 144 9.97 9.47 2.44
N PRO A 145 8.71 9.08 2.74
CA PRO A 145 7.77 8.59 1.75
C PRO A 145 7.24 9.72 0.82
N LEU A 146 7.60 10.97 1.12
CA LEU A 146 7.27 12.15 0.34
C LEU A 146 8.36 12.50 -0.69
N SER A 147 9.39 11.65 -0.82
CA SER A 147 10.45 11.83 -1.82
C SER A 147 9.86 11.98 -3.23
N LYS A 148 10.42 12.92 -4.01
CA LYS A 148 10.06 13.08 -5.43
C LYS A 148 10.51 11.88 -6.26
N SER A 149 11.59 11.23 -5.86
CA SER A 149 12.08 10.02 -6.54
C SER A 149 11.18 8.83 -6.21
N ARG A 150 10.86 8.04 -7.24
CA ARG A 150 9.99 6.86 -7.13
C ARG A 150 10.74 5.58 -7.54
N GLY A 151 11.96 5.44 -7.05
CA GLY A 151 12.87 4.35 -7.43
C GLY A 151 13.66 4.65 -8.71
N ASN A 152 14.02 5.91 -8.94
CA ASN A 152 14.94 6.28 -10.02
C ASN A 152 16.38 5.91 -9.64
N ARG A 153 17.22 5.58 -10.63
CA ARG A 153 18.66 5.45 -10.43
C ARG A 153 19.29 6.83 -10.27
N GLN A 154 20.21 6.93 -9.32
CA GLN A 154 21.06 8.08 -9.07
C GLN A 154 22.48 7.55 -8.91
N VAL A 155 23.47 8.27 -9.42
CA VAL A 155 24.87 7.96 -9.15
C VAL A 155 25.26 8.70 -7.87
N LEU A 156 25.56 7.97 -6.80
CA LEU A 156 26.17 8.51 -5.59
C LEU A 156 27.55 7.88 -5.42
N ASP A 157 28.58 8.71 -5.26
CA ASP A 157 29.97 8.26 -5.04
C ASP A 157 30.44 7.22 -6.07
N GLY A 158 30.06 7.41 -7.34
CA GLY A 158 30.39 6.51 -8.45
C GLY A 158 29.58 5.20 -8.49
N ARG A 159 28.60 5.01 -7.61
CA ARG A 159 27.73 3.82 -7.56
C ARG A 159 26.30 4.16 -7.98
N ASP A 160 25.72 3.30 -8.82
CA ASP A 160 24.30 3.32 -9.14
C ASP A 160 23.47 2.91 -7.90
N VAL A 161 22.77 3.88 -7.31
CA VAL A 161 21.83 3.65 -6.21
C VAL A 161 20.41 3.92 -6.67
N VAL A 162 19.49 3.04 -6.28
CA VAL A 162 18.06 3.32 -6.42
C VAL A 162 17.53 3.87 -5.12
N VAL A 163 16.90 5.04 -5.22
CA VAL A 163 16.38 5.74 -4.06
C VAL A 163 15.00 6.27 -4.40
N GLY A 164 14.11 6.27 -3.42
CA GLY A 164 12.79 6.88 -3.56
C GLY A 164 11.74 6.12 -2.78
N PHE A 165 10.49 6.53 -2.96
CA PHE A 165 9.34 5.82 -2.42
C PHE A 165 8.15 5.99 -3.37
N ASP A 166 7.61 4.89 -3.86
CA ASP A 166 6.41 4.91 -4.71
C ASP A 166 5.19 4.48 -3.88
N ARG A 167 4.32 5.45 -3.56
CA ARG A 167 3.09 5.23 -2.78
C ARG A 167 2.12 4.26 -3.46
N SER A 168 2.02 4.31 -4.79
CA SER A 168 1.16 3.39 -5.55
C SER A 168 1.70 1.97 -5.52
N GLN A 169 3.02 1.81 -5.59
CA GLN A 169 3.66 0.51 -5.46
C GLN A 169 3.51 -0.07 -4.06
N TRP A 170 3.68 0.73 -3.00
CA TRP A 170 3.46 0.27 -1.64
C TRP A 170 2.01 -0.21 -1.43
N SER A 171 1.03 0.57 -1.89
CA SER A 171 -0.39 0.18 -1.85
C SER A 171 -0.67 -1.12 -2.62
N ALA A 172 -0.12 -1.27 -3.82
CA ALA A 172 -0.28 -2.51 -4.61
C ALA A 172 0.37 -3.72 -3.94
N ARG A 173 1.52 -3.54 -3.28
CA ARG A 173 2.19 -4.60 -2.52
C ARG A 173 1.38 -5.00 -1.29
N CYS A 174 0.82 -4.04 -0.56
CA CYS A 174 -0.13 -4.31 0.53
C CYS A 174 -1.33 -5.14 0.07
N ALA A 175 -1.98 -4.75 -1.03
CA ALA A 175 -3.08 -5.53 -1.60
C ALA A 175 -2.63 -6.94 -2.00
N SER A 176 -1.44 -7.08 -2.60
CA SER A 176 -0.87 -8.40 -2.91
C SER A 176 -0.62 -9.26 -1.66
N ARG A 177 -0.20 -8.65 -0.55
CA ARG A 177 -0.04 -9.33 0.74
C ARG A 177 -1.39 -9.81 1.26
N PHE A 178 -2.39 -8.93 1.28
CA PHE A 178 -3.76 -9.29 1.64
C PHE A 178 -4.27 -10.50 0.85
N ASN A 179 -4.18 -10.43 -0.48
CA ASN A 179 -4.64 -11.49 -1.37
C ASN A 179 -3.95 -12.83 -1.09
N ARG A 180 -2.64 -12.82 -0.84
CA ARG A 180 -1.87 -14.03 -0.53
C ARG A 180 -2.21 -14.62 0.83
N LEU A 181 -2.36 -13.77 1.85
CA LEU A 181 -2.64 -14.20 3.23
C LEU A 181 -4.04 -14.80 3.36
N TYR A 182 -5.04 -14.17 2.73
CA TYR A 182 -6.44 -14.52 2.94
C TYR A 182 -7.09 -15.20 1.74
N GLY A 183 -6.35 -15.38 0.64
CA GLY A 183 -6.89 -15.97 -0.59
C GLY A 183 -7.98 -15.12 -1.25
N TYR A 184 -7.95 -13.81 -1.05
CA TYR A 184 -8.92 -12.87 -1.64
C TYR A 184 -8.46 -12.46 -3.04
N PHE A 185 -9.20 -12.87 -4.06
CA PHE A 185 -8.91 -12.52 -5.44
C PHE A 185 -10.19 -12.00 -6.09
N PRO A 186 -10.45 -10.68 -6.03
CA PRO A 186 -11.74 -10.11 -6.41
C PRO A 186 -12.12 -10.35 -7.88
N TYR A 187 -11.15 -10.62 -8.76
CA TYR A 187 -11.38 -10.98 -10.17
C TYR A 187 -11.53 -12.48 -10.43
N CYS A 188 -11.47 -13.35 -9.40
CA CYS A 188 -11.56 -14.81 -9.53
C CYS A 188 -12.95 -15.39 -9.20
N ARG A 189 -13.94 -14.56 -8.86
CA ARG A 189 -15.33 -15.02 -8.64
C ARG A 189 -16.13 -14.97 -9.95
N SER A 190 -15.82 -15.87 -10.87
CA SER A 190 -16.77 -16.31 -11.87
C SER A 190 -17.33 -17.67 -11.43
N LYS A 191 -18.64 -17.90 -11.63
CA LYS A 191 -19.30 -19.20 -11.36
C LYS A 191 -19.08 -20.22 -12.49
N ASP A 192 -18.36 -19.87 -13.55
CA ASP A 192 -17.99 -20.79 -14.63
C ASP A 192 -16.76 -21.61 -14.23
N GLU A 193 -16.88 -22.93 -14.30
CA GLU A 193 -15.80 -23.86 -13.96
C GLU A 193 -14.56 -23.70 -14.85
N GLY A 194 -14.71 -23.23 -16.10
CA GLY A 194 -13.58 -22.91 -17.00
C GLY A 194 -12.73 -21.71 -16.56
N LEU A 195 -13.26 -20.83 -15.69
CA LEU A 195 -12.53 -19.68 -15.15
C LEU A 195 -11.80 -19.99 -13.83
N LYS A 196 -12.10 -21.12 -13.17
CA LYS A 196 -11.30 -21.63 -12.04
C LYS A 196 -9.90 -22.03 -12.51
N GLU A 197 -9.78 -22.62 -13.70
CA GLU A 197 -8.49 -22.99 -14.30
C GLU A 197 -7.68 -21.74 -14.70
N TYR A 198 -8.35 -20.72 -15.24
CA TYR A 198 -7.78 -19.39 -15.49
C TYR A 198 -7.27 -18.70 -14.20
N SER A 199 -7.88 -18.99 -13.04
CA SER A 199 -7.43 -18.47 -11.74
C SER A 199 -6.19 -19.18 -11.19
N GLY A 200 -6.03 -20.49 -11.46
CA GLY A 200 -4.82 -21.25 -11.16
C GLY A 200 -3.64 -20.72 -11.97
N GLU A 201 -3.84 -20.56 -13.28
CA GLU A 201 -2.85 -19.93 -14.16
C GLU A 201 -2.58 -18.47 -13.80
N TRP A 202 -3.58 -17.71 -13.34
CA TRP A 202 -3.39 -16.32 -12.91
C TRP A 202 -2.56 -16.27 -11.62
N LYS A 203 -2.80 -17.17 -10.66
CA LYS A 203 -2.05 -17.24 -9.40
C LYS A 203 -0.60 -17.64 -9.65
N VAL A 204 -0.38 -18.68 -10.48
CA VAL A 204 0.94 -19.09 -10.96
C VAL A 204 1.60 -17.97 -11.77
N ARG A 205 0.89 -17.33 -12.69
CA ARG A 205 1.40 -16.15 -13.42
C ARG A 205 1.71 -15.01 -12.49
N ASN A 206 0.96 -14.76 -11.42
CA ASN A 206 1.19 -13.64 -10.52
C ASN A 206 2.38 -13.87 -9.62
N GLU A 207 2.52 -15.09 -9.09
CA GLU A 207 3.67 -15.50 -8.29
C GLU A 207 4.92 -15.53 -9.16
N LEU A 208 4.87 -16.20 -10.31
CA LEU A 208 5.92 -16.20 -11.32
C LEU A 208 6.22 -14.77 -11.79
N ARG A 209 5.23 -13.93 -12.03
CA ARG A 209 5.42 -12.51 -12.42
C ARG A 209 6.02 -11.69 -11.30
N ASN A 210 5.60 -11.85 -10.05
CA ASN A 210 6.12 -11.06 -8.94
C ASN A 210 7.55 -11.49 -8.59
N GLU A 211 7.85 -12.78 -8.69
CA GLU A 211 9.20 -13.33 -8.54
C GLU A 211 10.09 -12.95 -9.73
N THR A 212 9.58 -13.10 -10.95
CA THR A 212 10.26 -12.71 -12.21
C THR A 212 10.46 -11.20 -12.26
N VAL A 213 9.48 -10.37 -11.91
CA VAL A 213 9.65 -8.90 -11.79
C VAL A 213 10.62 -8.55 -10.67
N SER A 214 10.71 -9.33 -9.59
CA SER A 214 11.70 -9.09 -8.53
C SER A 214 13.11 -9.56 -8.92
N ARG A 215 13.23 -10.63 -9.71
CA ARG A 215 14.49 -11.12 -10.30
C ARG A 215 14.95 -10.21 -11.41
N ILE A 216 14.11 -9.93 -12.40
CA ILE A 216 14.32 -8.95 -13.46
C ILE A 216 14.57 -7.57 -12.86
N LYS A 217 13.88 -7.13 -11.80
CA LYS A 217 14.29 -5.88 -11.13
C LYS A 217 15.68 -5.99 -10.56
N ARG A 218 16.07 -7.07 -9.87
CA ARG A 218 17.45 -7.25 -9.40
C ARG A 218 18.46 -7.26 -10.54
N GLU A 219 18.21 -8.00 -11.61
CA GLU A 219 19.09 -8.13 -12.78
C GLU A 219 19.15 -6.84 -13.61
N ILE A 220 18.01 -6.21 -13.88
CA ILE A 220 17.93 -4.87 -14.49
C ILE A 220 18.60 -3.85 -13.57
N LEU A 221 18.44 -3.90 -12.24
CA LEU A 221 19.15 -3.00 -11.33
C LEU A 221 20.68 -3.14 -11.43
N HIS A 222 21.17 -4.31 -11.86
CA HIS A 222 22.59 -4.58 -12.11
C HIS A 222 23.03 -4.43 -13.59
N GLY A 223 22.12 -4.13 -14.54
CA GLY A 223 22.42 -4.10 -15.98
C GLY A 223 21.91 -2.86 -16.76
N GLU A 224 22.53 -2.59 -17.91
CA GLU A 224 22.23 -1.47 -18.83
C GLU A 224 21.28 -1.89 -19.95
N PHE A 225 19.96 -1.75 -19.75
CA PHE A 225 19.00 -2.20 -20.77
C PHE A 225 17.84 -1.19 -20.97
N ARG A 226 17.85 -0.51 -22.13
CA ARG A 226 16.91 0.58 -22.51
C ARG A 226 15.61 0.07 -23.14
N GLU A 227 15.64 -1.03 -23.89
CA GLU A 227 14.47 -1.53 -24.63
C GLU A 227 13.47 -2.25 -23.71
N GLU A 228 13.97 -3.00 -22.73
CA GLU A 228 13.18 -3.70 -21.72
C GLU A 228 12.43 -2.74 -20.80
N ARG A 229 13.00 -1.56 -20.51
CA ARG A 229 12.28 -0.46 -19.81
C ARG A 229 11.09 0.03 -20.61
N ARG A 230 11.23 0.12 -21.94
CA ARG A 230 10.16 0.59 -22.84
C ARG A 230 9.01 -0.42 -22.87
N LEU A 231 9.34 -1.71 -22.90
CA LEU A 231 8.38 -2.81 -22.85
C LEU A 231 7.60 -2.82 -21.52
N TYR A 232 8.30 -2.73 -20.39
CA TYR A 232 7.68 -2.66 -19.04
C TYR A 232 6.73 -1.46 -18.90
N MET A 233 7.13 -0.28 -19.35
CA MET A 233 6.29 0.91 -19.29
C MET A 233 5.03 0.79 -20.16
N ASN A 234 5.13 0.13 -21.32
CA ASN A 234 3.97 -0.14 -22.18
C ASN A 234 3.00 -1.14 -21.54
N VAL A 235 3.51 -2.18 -20.89
CA VAL A 235 2.68 -3.16 -20.16
C VAL A 235 1.97 -2.52 -18.96
N CYS A 236 2.67 -1.73 -18.15
CA CYS A 236 2.06 -1.00 -17.05
C CYS A 236 1.01 0.02 -17.52
N ARG A 237 1.19 0.60 -18.70
CA ARG A 237 0.25 1.55 -19.32
C ARG A 237 -1.04 0.85 -19.75
N LEU A 238 -0.91 -0.27 -20.46
CA LEU A 238 -2.04 -1.11 -20.86
C LEU A 238 -2.82 -1.64 -19.64
N TYR A 239 -2.13 -2.01 -18.56
CA TYR A 239 -2.76 -2.50 -17.33
C TYR A 239 -3.68 -1.47 -16.65
N ARG A 240 -3.43 -0.16 -16.82
CA ARG A 240 -4.33 0.88 -16.28
C ARG A 240 -5.73 0.79 -16.86
N PHE A 241 -5.85 0.37 -18.12
CA PHE A 241 -7.13 0.17 -18.78
C PHE A 241 -7.90 -1.03 -18.24
N VAL A 242 -7.19 -2.03 -17.71
CA VAL A 242 -7.81 -3.22 -17.11
C VAL A 242 -8.30 -2.93 -15.70
N VAL A 243 -7.56 -2.15 -14.91
CA VAL A 243 -7.89 -1.87 -13.49
C VAL A 243 -8.90 -0.74 -13.32
N ASN A 244 -8.82 0.31 -14.14
CA ASN A 244 -9.76 1.43 -14.09
C ASN A 244 -9.89 2.06 -15.49
N PRO A 245 -10.70 1.46 -16.38
CA PRO A 245 -10.76 1.83 -17.79
C PRO A 245 -11.12 3.30 -17.98
N ARG A 246 -12.11 3.80 -17.23
CA ARG A 246 -12.56 5.19 -17.34
C ARG A 246 -11.47 6.20 -17.00
N LYS A 247 -10.74 5.98 -15.89
CA LYS A 247 -9.64 6.87 -15.47
C LYS A 247 -8.44 6.76 -16.39
N ALA A 248 -8.15 5.57 -16.91
CA ALA A 248 -7.07 5.33 -17.86
C ALA A 248 -7.32 6.03 -19.20
N ILE A 249 -8.53 5.95 -19.74
CA ILE A 249 -8.94 6.66 -20.97
C ILE A 249 -8.76 8.17 -20.78
N ILE A 250 -9.24 8.73 -19.67
CA ILE A 250 -9.10 10.17 -19.38
C ILE A 250 -7.62 10.59 -19.29
N GLN A 251 -6.76 9.76 -18.68
CA GLN A 251 -5.33 10.05 -18.60
C GLN A 251 -4.64 10.00 -19.97
N GLU A 252 -5.01 9.06 -20.83
CA GLU A 252 -4.42 8.97 -22.18
C GLU A 252 -4.89 10.10 -23.10
N LEU A 253 -6.17 10.49 -23.02
CA LEU A 253 -6.67 11.66 -23.76
C LEU A 253 -5.97 12.95 -23.34
N LYS A 254 -5.76 13.16 -22.03
CA LYS A 254 -4.99 14.32 -21.53
C LYS A 254 -3.57 14.32 -22.04
N ARG A 255 -2.93 13.15 -22.08
CA ARG A 255 -1.57 13.00 -22.58
C ARG A 255 -1.51 13.30 -24.08
N LEU A 256 -2.38 12.71 -24.89
CA LEU A 256 -2.45 12.97 -26.33
C LEU A 256 -2.68 14.46 -26.62
N GLY A 257 -3.59 15.10 -25.87
CA GLY A 257 -3.79 16.55 -25.96
C GLY A 257 -2.53 17.35 -25.61
N THR A 258 -1.77 16.92 -24.60
CA THR A 258 -0.50 17.57 -24.22
C THR A 258 0.58 17.37 -25.29
N ASP A 259 0.68 16.17 -25.85
CA ASP A 259 1.66 15.82 -26.88
C ASP A 259 1.39 16.62 -28.18
N LEU A 260 0.10 16.78 -28.56
CA LEU A 260 -0.35 17.64 -29.67
C LEU A 260 -0.04 19.13 -29.45
N LEU A 261 -0.30 19.64 -28.24
CA LEU A 261 -0.06 21.05 -27.89
C LEU A 261 1.43 21.40 -27.77
N THR A 262 2.29 20.41 -27.52
CA THR A 262 3.73 20.61 -27.33
C THR A 262 4.56 20.23 -28.55
N GLY A 263 3.92 19.84 -29.66
CA GLY A 263 4.59 19.47 -30.91
C GLY A 263 5.48 18.23 -30.80
N ARG A 264 5.28 17.39 -29.79
CA ARG A 264 6.01 16.13 -29.61
C ARG A 264 5.28 15.01 -30.36
N GLU A 265 5.27 15.08 -31.68
CA GLU A 265 4.97 13.90 -32.48
C GLU A 265 6.23 13.05 -32.63
N ARG A 266 6.23 11.94 -31.87
CA ARG A 266 7.10 10.75 -31.90
C ARG A 266 8.61 10.94 -32.06
#